data_AF-A0A831YT24-F1
#
_entry.id   AF-A0A831YT24-F1
#
_cell.length_a   1.000
_cell.length_b   1.000
_cell.length_c   1.000
_cell.angle_alpha   90.00
_cell.angle_beta   90.00
_cell.angle_gamma   90.00
#
_symmetry.space_group_name_H-M   'P 1'
#
loop_
_entity.id
_entity.type
_entity.pdbx_description
1 polymer ?
#
loop_
_entity_poly.entity_id
_entity_poly.type
_entity_poly.pdbx_seq_one_letter_code
_entity_poly.pdbx_strand_id
1 'polypeptide(L)' 'MKRWDLKEMVRVLKVLSVELRLQILALLSERPRYAYELARELGISYPLVHLHLRALERVGLIASEY' A
#
# COMPACT_ATOMS: atom_id res chain seq x y z
N MET A 1 -14.29 -12.77 10.27
CA MET A 1 -13.01 -12.71 9.52
C MET A 1 -13.30 -13.02 8.06
N LYS A 2 -13.01 -12.12 7.12
CA LYS A 2 -13.30 -12.34 5.69
C LYS A 2 -12.46 -13.53 5.21
N ARG A 3 -13.10 -14.58 4.69
CA ARG A 3 -12.40 -15.74 4.12
C ARG A 3 -12.07 -15.42 2.67
N TRP A 4 -10.79 -15.35 2.33
CA TRP A 4 -10.37 -15.12 0.96
C TRP A 4 -10.40 -16.41 0.15
N ASP A 5 -10.85 -16.32 -1.09
CA ASP A 5 -10.63 -17.40 -2.05
C ASP A 5 -9.17 -17.42 -2.55
N LEU A 6 -8.77 -18.49 -3.25
CA LEU A 6 -7.41 -18.61 -3.78
C LEU A 6 -7.06 -17.48 -4.77
N LYS A 7 -8.03 -16.99 -5.55
CA LYS A 7 -7.80 -15.92 -6.53
C LYS A 7 -7.56 -14.58 -5.84
N GLU A 8 -8.34 -14.28 -4.80
CA GLU A 8 -8.14 -13.13 -3.92
C GLU A 8 -6.77 -13.19 -3.25
N MET A 9 -6.39 -14.34 -2.71
CA MET A 9 -5.09 -14.56 -2.09
C MET A 9 -3.95 -14.28 -3.07
N VAL A 10 -4.01 -14.84 -4.28
CA VAL A 10 -3.01 -14.61 -5.33
C VAL A 10 -2.94 -13.14 -5.73
N ARG A 11 -4.08 -12.44 -5.83
CA ARG A 11 -4.09 -11.00 -6.14
C ARG A 11 -3.37 -10.19 -5.07
N VAL A 12 -3.67 -10.45 -3.80
CA VAL A 12 -3.05 -9.73 -2.69
C VAL A 12 -1.56 -10.03 -2.60
N LEU A 13 -1.16 -11.30 -2.69
CA LEU A 13 0.25 -11.70 -2.64
C LEU A 13 1.06 -11.10 -3.80
N LYS A 14 0.49 -11.03 -5.02
CA LYS A 14 1.11 -10.30 -6.13
C LYS A 14 1.28 -8.80 -5.81
N VAL A 15 0.34 -8.20 -5.10
CA VAL A 15 0.49 -6.81 -4.64
C VAL A 15 1.52 -6.68 -3.51
N LEU A 16 1.69 -7.68 -2.66
CA LEU A 16 2.70 -7.63 -1.61
C LEU A 16 4.13 -7.94 -2.10
N SER A 17 4.28 -8.55 -3.27
CA SER A 17 5.60 -8.97 -3.82
C SER A 17 6.57 -7.85 -4.23
N VAL A 18 6.24 -6.58 -3.99
CA VAL A 18 7.15 -5.45 -4.27
C VAL A 18 7.55 -4.80 -2.96
N GLU A 19 8.85 -4.73 -2.74
CA GLU A 19 9.48 -4.20 -1.53
C GLU A 19 8.94 -2.84 -1.11
N LEU A 20 8.85 -1.90 -2.05
CA LEU A 20 8.38 -0.54 -1.76
C LEU A 20 6.94 -0.49 -1.21
N ARG A 21 6.08 -1.45 -1.60
CA ARG A 21 4.72 -1.56 -1.04
C ARG A 21 4.74 -2.09 0.40
N LEU A 22 5.67 -2.99 0.72
CA LEU A 22 5.86 -3.46 2.10
C LEU A 22 6.40 -2.34 2.99
N GLN A 23 7.33 -1.53 2.50
CA GLN A 23 7.84 -0.35 3.21
C GLN A 23 6.72 0.66 3.50
N ILE A 24 5.87 0.94 2.51
CA ILE A 24 4.68 1.81 2.69
C ILE A 24 3.75 1.24 3.78
N LEU A 25 3.44 -0.06 3.73
CA LEU A 25 2.59 -0.70 4.73
C LEU A 25 3.20 -0.65 6.14
N ALA A 26 4.51 -0.84 6.27
CA ALA A 26 5.21 -0.72 7.55
C ALA A 26 5.03 0.70 8.13
N LEU A 27 5.28 1.74 7.33
CA LEU A 27 5.11 3.13 7.75
C LEU A 27 3.66 3.47 8.13
N LEU A 28 2.68 2.96 7.36
CA LEU A 28 1.26 3.17 7.63
C LEU A 28 0.75 2.37 8.84
N SER A 29 1.41 1.26 9.18
CA SER A 29 1.04 0.46 10.37
C SER A 29 1.34 1.17 11.69
N GLU A 30 2.27 2.12 11.68
CA GLU A 30 2.60 2.95 12.84
C GLU A 30 1.54 4.04 13.09
N ARG A 31 1.11 4.71 12.01
CA ARG A 31 0.09 5.77 12.03
C ARG A 31 -0.41 6.09 10.61
N PRO A 32 -1.58 6.72 10.45
CA PRO A 32 -1.96 7.37 9.21
C PRO A 32 -0.91 8.40 8.77
N ARG A 33 -0.64 8.46 7.47
CA ARG A 33 0.32 9.39 6.85
C ARG A 33 -0.25 9.96 5.56
N TYR A 34 0.11 11.20 5.26
CA TYR A 34 -0.14 11.78 3.95
C TYR A 34 0.81 11.20 2.90
N ALA A 35 0.36 11.14 1.65
CA ALA A 35 1.18 10.64 0.54
C ALA A 35 2.49 11.44 0.35
N TYR A 36 2.50 12.75 0.68
CA TYR A 36 3.72 13.56 0.61
C TYR A 36 4.74 13.19 1.71
N GLU A 37 4.28 12.78 2.90
CA GLU A 37 5.17 12.33 3.98
C GLU A 37 5.89 11.04 3.55
N LEU A 38 5.13 10.08 3.02
CA LEU A 38 5.66 8.83 2.49
C LEU A 38 6.69 9.07 1.37
N ALA A 39 6.43 10.01 0.47
CA ALA A 39 7.35 10.35 -0.62
C ALA A 39 8.69 10.87 -0.08
N ARG A 40 8.63 11.76 0.93
CA ARG A 40 9.82 12.31 1.57
C ARG A 40 10.60 11.26 2.36
N GLU A 41 9.91 10.43 3.13
CA GLU A 41 10.52 9.42 4.00
C GLU A 41 11.17 8.28 3.19
N LEU A 42 10.55 7.89 2.08
CA LEU A 42 11.05 6.84 1.19
C LEU A 42 12.01 7.36 0.10
N GLY A 43 12.22 8.68 0.00
CA GLY A 43 13.11 9.29 -0.99
C GLY A 43 12.65 9.09 -2.45
N ILE A 44 11.35 9.04 -2.69
CA ILE A 44 10.76 8.78 -4.02
C ILE A 44 9.79 9.88 -4.46
N SER A 45 9.46 9.89 -5.75
CA SER A 45 8.54 10.89 -6.30
C SER A 45 7.11 10.68 -5.81
N TYR A 46 6.38 11.78 -5.63
CA TYR A 46 4.96 11.75 -5.25
C TYR A 46 4.08 10.91 -6.21
N PRO A 47 4.23 11.00 -7.55
CA PRO A 47 3.50 10.14 -8.47
C PRO A 47 3.77 8.64 -8.25
N LEU A 48 5.00 8.26 -7.92
CA LEU A 48 5.36 6.87 -7.66
C LEU A 48 4.70 6.36 -6.37
N VAL A 49 4.71 7.16 -5.29
CA VAL A 49 3.97 6.84 -4.07
C VAL A 49 2.49 6.64 -4.37
N HIS A 50 1.88 7.56 -5.11
CA HIS A 50 0.46 7.47 -5.43
C HIS A 50 0.14 6.19 -6.22
N LEU A 51 1.00 5.79 -7.15
CA LEU A 51 0.86 4.52 -7.88
C LEU A 51 0.84 3.31 -6.93
N HIS A 52 1.74 3.28 -5.94
CA HIS A 52 1.80 2.20 -4.96
C HIS A 52 0.61 2.20 -4.00
N LEU A 53 0.19 3.37 -3.51
CA LEU A 53 -1.00 3.51 -2.67
C LEU A 53 -2.26 3.03 -3.41
N ARG A 54 -2.45 3.43 -4.67
CA ARG A 54 -3.58 2.95 -5.50
C ARG A 54 -3.56 1.44 -5.69
N ALA A 55 -2.39 0.83 -5.84
CA ALA A 55 -2.28 -0.62 -5.97
C ALA A 55 -2.67 -1.36 -4.68
N LEU A 56 -2.28 -0.82 -3.52
CA LEU A 56 -2.62 -1.34 -2.19
C LEU A 56 -4.12 -1.16 -1.87
N GLU A 57 -4.66 0.01 -2.18
CA GLU A 57 -6.08 0.37 -1.99
C GLU A 57 -6.99 -0.55 -2.84
N ARG A 58 -6.60 -0.84 -4.08
CA ARG A 58 -7.36 -1.73 -4.99
C ARG A 58 -7.58 -3.13 -4.43
N VAL A 59 -6.66 -3.63 -3.61
CA VAL A 59 -6.78 -4.94 -2.95
C VAL A 59 -7.27 -4.83 -1.50
N GLY A 60 -7.66 -3.62 -1.07
CA GLY A 60 -8.26 -3.37 0.25
C GLY A 60 -7.28 -3.44 1.42
N LEU A 61 -5.98 -3.29 1.17
CA LEU A 61 -4.97 -3.30 2.24
C LEU A 61 -4.83 -1.95 2.95
N ILE A 62 -5.22 -0.87 2.28
CA ILE A 62 -5.26 0.48 2.84
C ILE A 62 -6.56 1.17 2.45
N ALA A 63 -6.91 2.23 3.16
CA ALA A 63 -7.98 3.16 2.80
C ALA A 63 -7.43 4.59 2.80
N SER A 64 -8.01 5.44 1.96
CA SER A 64 -7.73 6.87 1.93
C SER A 64 -8.88 7.63 2.59
N GLU A 65 -8.57 8.58 3.47
CA GLU A 65 -9.54 9.53 4.02
C GLU A 65 -9.32 10.89 3.34
N TYR A 66 -10.41 11.52 2.89
CA TYR A 66 -10.44 12.82 2.22
C TYR A 66 -11.11 13.86 3.10
#